data_AF-A0A2U8VQP4-F1
#
_entry.id   AF-A0A2U8VQP4-F1
#
_cell.length_a   1.000
_cell.length_b   1.000
_cell.length_c   1.000
_cell.angle_alpha   90.00
_cell.angle_beta   90.00
_cell.angle_gamma   90.00
#
_symmetry.space_group_name_H-M   'P 1'
#
loop_
_entity.id
_entity.type
_entity.pdbx_description
1 polymer ?
#
loop_
_entity_poly.entity_id
_entity_poly.type
_entity_poly.pdbx_seq_one_letter_code
_entity_poly.pdbx_strand_id
1 'polypeptide(L)'
;MPVSRIDLAGASSPEALVKRILQAEPNLPVPVPIQELCARLGILRIEDLDADEFEGGLVTDAKRSEGTILAKRGGEPRRRFTIAHELGHFLMAHHIPDKPGRFLCKSSDLLRLTAKEGDQRQRKEVEANRFATLLLMPPHLLRGAMAAFREPDLQHVLVLARDFAVGKEVAARAYVQYHPERIAIVVAGKGRVQRCYRSLSFPDIICGVGSSVPTGSLYQSTPLRPNVASDIAACIPDVWIDVKRDLRAPSLYEQVYLQQNGFAMILLRLEPVPEETAAERRLDEGWRHRFHSGRR
;
A
#
# COMPACT_ATOMS: atom_id res chain seq x y z
N MET A 1 17.87 14.61 21.88
CA MET A 1 16.68 14.93 22.69
C MET A 1 15.50 14.20 22.06
N PRO A 2 14.55 13.67 22.84
CA PRO A 2 13.35 13.07 22.27
C PRO A 2 12.58 14.11 21.45
N VAL A 3 11.95 13.69 20.34
CA VAL A 3 11.16 14.58 19.49
C VAL A 3 10.05 15.26 20.28
N SER A 4 9.81 16.53 19.97
CA SER A 4 8.74 17.35 20.52
C SER A 4 7.91 17.99 19.41
N ARG A 5 6.77 18.59 19.76
CA ARG A 5 5.94 19.32 18.79
C ARG A 5 6.61 20.56 18.21
N ILE A 6 7.62 21.11 18.89
CA ILE A 6 8.39 22.28 18.40
C ILE A 6 9.19 21.88 17.15
N ASP A 7 9.74 20.67 17.12
CA ASP A 7 10.50 20.14 15.99
C ASP A 7 9.65 19.98 14.72
N LEU A 8 8.33 19.82 14.91
CA LEU A 8 7.33 19.65 13.85
C LEU A 8 6.76 20.98 13.34
N ALA A 9 7.19 22.13 13.89
CA ALA A 9 6.65 23.43 13.52
C ALA A 9 6.81 23.70 12.00
N GLY A 10 5.72 24.17 11.39
CA GLY A 10 5.65 24.49 9.97
C GLY A 10 5.44 23.30 9.02
N ALA A 11 5.41 22.06 9.53
CA ALA A 11 5.05 20.89 8.73
C ALA A 11 3.52 20.68 8.75
N SER A 12 2.90 20.70 7.58
CA SER A 12 1.45 20.50 7.42
C SER A 12 1.06 19.30 6.56
N SER A 13 2.00 18.68 5.84
CA SER A 13 1.74 17.47 5.04
C SER A 13 2.25 16.20 5.74
N PRO A 14 1.71 15.02 5.38
CA PRO A 14 2.22 13.74 5.87
C PRO A 14 3.74 13.58 5.72
N GLU A 15 4.27 13.87 4.53
CA GLU A 15 5.71 13.80 4.24
C GLU A 15 6.53 14.75 5.12
N ALA A 16 6.07 16.00 5.25
CA ALA A 16 6.80 17.00 6.00
C ALA A 16 6.88 16.62 7.48
N LEU A 17 5.77 16.15 8.06
CA LEU A 17 5.71 15.70 9.45
C LEU A 17 6.63 14.50 9.68
N VAL A 18 6.51 13.45 8.86
CA VAL A 18 7.36 12.26 9.02
C VAL A 18 8.83 12.61 8.82
N LYS A 19 9.17 13.47 7.86
CA LYS A 19 10.54 13.96 7.68
C LYS A 19 11.08 14.63 8.94
N ARG A 20 10.30 15.51 9.59
CA ARG A 20 10.71 16.18 10.83
C ARG A 20 10.86 15.20 11.99
N ILE A 21 9.95 14.23 12.13
CA ILE A 21 10.05 13.17 13.14
C ILE A 21 11.36 12.40 12.97
N LEU A 22 11.67 11.95 11.75
CA LEU A 22 12.89 11.18 11.46
C LEU A 22 14.17 12.02 11.61
N GLN A 23 14.12 13.34 11.38
CA GLN A 23 15.24 14.23 11.63
C GLN A 23 15.51 14.42 13.13
N ALA A 24 14.45 14.49 13.95
CA ALA A 24 14.56 14.60 15.40
C ALA A 24 14.92 13.26 16.06
N GLU A 25 14.51 12.13 15.47
CA GLU A 25 14.76 10.77 15.93
C GLU A 25 15.51 9.96 14.85
N PRO A 26 16.79 10.27 14.57
CA PRO A 26 17.55 9.62 13.49
C PRO A 26 17.77 8.11 13.72
N ASN A 27 17.64 7.65 14.96
CA ASN A 27 17.79 6.24 15.35
C ASN A 27 16.44 5.61 15.71
N LEU A 28 15.32 6.09 15.16
CA LEU A 28 14.00 5.53 15.41
C LEU A 28 13.98 4.04 15.03
N PRO A 29 13.72 3.13 15.99
CA PRO A 29 13.83 1.70 15.71
C PRO A 29 12.67 1.21 14.85
N VAL A 30 12.87 0.05 14.23
CA VAL A 30 11.82 -0.72 13.54
C VAL A 30 11.61 -2.01 14.33
N PRO A 31 10.38 -2.34 14.76
CA PRO A 31 9.14 -1.57 14.56
C PRO A 31 9.11 -0.26 15.37
N VAL A 32 8.50 0.79 14.81
CA VAL A 32 8.42 2.12 15.46
C VAL A 32 7.69 2.04 16.81
N PRO A 33 8.22 2.62 17.90
CA PRO A 33 7.57 2.59 19.21
C PRO A 33 6.42 3.62 19.24
N ILE A 34 5.33 3.31 18.53
CA ILE A 34 4.29 4.29 18.19
C ILE A 34 3.62 4.91 19.41
N GLN A 35 3.45 4.15 20.49
CA GLN A 35 2.82 4.63 21.73
C GLN A 35 3.72 5.64 22.47
N GLU A 36 5.02 5.38 22.52
CA GLU A 36 5.99 6.32 23.11
C GLU A 36 6.08 7.60 22.28
N LEU A 37 6.06 7.47 20.95
CA LEU A 37 6.06 8.60 20.04
C LEU A 37 4.79 9.45 20.21
N CYS A 38 3.63 8.82 20.33
CA CYS A 38 2.37 9.49 20.67
C CYS A 38 2.48 10.30 21.97
N ALA A 39 3.01 9.69 23.05
CA ALA A 39 3.18 10.36 24.34
C ALA A 39 4.08 11.61 24.24
N ARG A 40 5.23 11.49 23.57
CA ARG A 40 6.16 12.61 23.34
C ARG A 40 5.53 13.75 22.53
N LEU A 41 4.61 13.41 21.63
CA LEU A 41 3.97 14.36 20.73
C LEU A 41 2.65 14.94 21.26
N GLY A 42 2.26 14.66 22.51
CA GLY A 42 1.11 15.29 23.17
C GLY A 42 -0.17 14.45 23.22
N ILE A 43 -0.08 13.15 22.93
CA ILE A 43 -1.17 12.21 23.22
C ILE A 43 -1.02 11.71 24.66
N LEU A 44 -1.94 12.08 25.54
CA LEU A 44 -1.85 11.73 26.96
C LEU A 44 -2.30 10.30 27.26
N ARG A 45 -3.24 9.79 26.45
CA ARG A 45 -3.84 8.48 26.67
C ARG A 45 -4.11 7.78 25.35
N ILE A 46 -3.94 6.47 25.36
CA ILE A 46 -4.41 5.55 24.32
C ILE A 46 -5.34 4.57 25.01
N GLU A 47 -6.63 4.70 24.74
CA GLU A 47 -7.69 3.91 25.36
C GLU A 47 -8.30 2.95 24.35
N ASP A 48 -8.92 1.89 24.87
CA ASP A 48 -9.57 0.91 24.02
C ASP A 48 -10.93 1.42 23.56
N LEU A 49 -11.20 1.24 22.26
CA LEU A 49 -12.47 1.58 21.66
C LEU A 49 -13.38 0.34 21.65
N ASP A 50 -14.49 0.41 22.39
CA ASP A 50 -15.55 -0.59 22.35
C ASP A 50 -16.69 -0.09 21.45
N ALA A 51 -16.45 -0.12 20.14
CA ALA A 51 -17.43 0.25 19.13
C ALA A 51 -17.28 -0.65 17.90
N ASP A 52 -18.40 -1.15 17.39
CA ASP A 52 -18.37 -2.06 16.24
C ASP A 52 -18.13 -1.36 14.90
N GLU A 53 -18.63 -0.14 14.76
CA GLU A 53 -18.57 0.61 13.50
C GLU A 53 -17.23 1.30 13.24
N PHE A 54 -16.41 1.47 14.28
CA PHE A 54 -15.19 2.29 14.24
C PHE A 54 -13.98 1.47 14.64
N GLU A 55 -12.86 1.76 13.99
CA GLU A 55 -11.57 1.14 14.31
C GLU A 55 -10.73 2.04 15.21
N GLY A 56 -10.90 3.36 15.08
CA GLY A 56 -10.18 4.35 15.83
C GLY A 56 -10.95 5.65 16.00
N GLY A 57 -10.42 6.50 16.86
CA GLY A 57 -10.85 7.88 16.98
C GLY A 57 -9.84 8.72 17.73
N LEU A 58 -9.99 10.03 17.58
CA LEU A 58 -9.20 11.03 18.26
C LEU A 58 -10.13 11.99 18.99
N VAL A 59 -9.90 12.16 20.29
CA VAL A 59 -10.54 13.18 21.12
C VAL A 59 -9.50 14.24 21.46
N THR A 60 -9.76 15.50 21.11
CA THR A 60 -8.84 16.61 21.36
C THR A 60 -9.59 17.94 21.45
N ASP A 61 -9.01 18.92 22.14
CA ASP A 61 -9.57 20.27 22.23
C ASP A 61 -9.34 21.06 20.92
N ALA A 62 -10.01 22.20 20.78
CA ALA A 62 -9.88 23.03 19.57
C ALA A 62 -8.45 23.54 19.33
N LYS A 63 -7.65 23.68 20.41
CA LYS A 63 -6.25 24.12 20.36
C LYS A 63 -5.28 22.97 20.08
N ARG A 64 -5.76 21.73 20.08
CA ARG A 64 -4.98 20.49 20.05
C ARG A 64 -3.87 20.49 21.08
N SER A 65 -4.11 21.03 22.28
CA SER A 65 -3.10 21.11 23.34
C SER A 65 -2.70 19.70 23.79
N GLU A 66 -3.69 18.83 23.92
CA GLU A 66 -3.58 17.41 24.28
C GLU A 66 -4.57 16.56 23.48
N GLY A 67 -4.29 15.26 23.37
CA GLY A 67 -5.18 14.30 22.70
C GLY A 67 -5.30 12.97 23.43
N THR A 68 -6.45 12.33 23.27
CA THR A 68 -6.67 10.93 23.62
C THR A 68 -6.99 10.16 22.34
N ILE A 69 -6.23 9.09 22.08
CA ILE A 69 -6.51 8.17 20.97
C ILE A 69 -7.37 7.04 21.50
N LEU A 70 -8.45 6.74 20.78
CA LEU A 70 -9.27 5.54 20.98
C LEU A 70 -8.90 4.56 19.87
N ALA A 71 -8.55 3.32 20.23
CA ALA A 71 -8.21 2.30 19.24
C ALA A 71 -8.88 0.97 19.59
N LYS A 72 -9.53 0.35 18.61
CA LYS A 72 -10.22 -0.92 18.81
C LYS A 72 -9.23 -2.01 19.22
N ARG A 73 -9.61 -2.84 20.20
CA ARG A 73 -8.87 -4.06 20.53
C ARG A 73 -8.90 -5.01 19.33
N GLY A 74 -7.76 -5.59 18.98
CA GLY A 74 -7.66 -6.48 17.83
C GLY A 74 -6.23 -6.91 17.57
N GLY A 75 -5.98 -7.41 16.35
CA GLY A 75 -4.63 -7.80 15.93
C GLY A 75 -3.65 -6.63 16.07
N GLU A 76 -2.52 -6.90 16.71
CA GLU A 76 -1.51 -5.91 17.08
C GLU A 76 -1.11 -4.99 15.90
N PRO A 77 -0.86 -5.50 14.67
CA PRO A 77 -0.48 -4.64 13.54
C PRO A 77 -1.57 -3.66 13.11
N ARG A 78 -2.84 -4.06 13.24
CA ARG A 78 -3.98 -3.19 12.89
C ARG A 78 -4.14 -2.09 13.92
N ARG A 79 -4.05 -2.42 15.21
CA ARG A 79 -4.12 -1.44 16.29
C ARG A 79 -2.97 -0.42 16.19
N ARG A 80 -1.75 -0.87 15.87
CA ARG A 80 -0.61 0.02 15.60
C ARG A 80 -0.88 1.00 14.47
N PHE A 81 -1.42 0.52 13.36
CA PHE A 81 -1.77 1.37 12.22
C PHE A 81 -2.82 2.40 12.59
N THR A 82 -3.88 1.99 13.30
CA THR A 82 -4.90 2.91 13.81
C THR A 82 -4.28 4.00 14.69
N ILE A 83 -3.43 3.66 15.65
CA ILE A 83 -2.79 4.65 16.53
C ILE A 83 -1.94 5.64 15.72
N ALA A 84 -1.16 5.15 14.75
CA ALA A 84 -0.37 6.03 13.87
C ALA A 84 -1.25 6.93 13.00
N HIS A 85 -2.39 6.42 12.54
CA HIS A 85 -3.39 7.17 11.77
C HIS A 85 -4.01 8.29 12.61
N GLU A 86 -4.48 7.99 13.82
CA GLU A 86 -5.05 9.00 14.73
C GLU A 86 -4.01 10.04 15.17
N LEU A 87 -2.74 9.64 15.33
CA LEU A 87 -1.64 10.58 15.53
C LEU A 87 -1.49 11.54 14.33
N GLY A 88 -1.65 11.04 13.10
CA GLY A 88 -1.69 11.87 11.90
C GLY A 88 -2.80 12.91 11.98
N HIS A 89 -4.02 12.49 12.33
CA HIS A 89 -5.13 13.42 12.57
C HIS A 89 -4.80 14.47 13.61
N PHE A 90 -4.11 14.11 14.69
CA PHE A 90 -3.75 15.02 15.77
C PHE A 90 -2.73 16.07 15.34
N LEU A 91 -1.69 15.66 14.61
CA LEU A 91 -0.57 16.53 14.24
C LEU A 91 -0.91 17.49 13.09
N MET A 92 -1.80 17.10 12.19
CA MET A 92 -2.19 17.93 11.05
C MET A 92 -3.27 18.95 11.44
N ALA A 93 -2.88 20.22 11.59
CA ALA A 93 -3.77 21.28 12.10
C ALA A 93 -5.07 21.43 11.28
N HIS A 94 -5.00 21.24 9.95
CA HIS A 94 -6.14 21.34 9.04
C HIS A 94 -7.11 20.14 9.12
N HIS A 95 -6.78 19.09 9.87
CA HIS A 95 -7.71 17.99 10.14
C HIS A 95 -8.72 18.42 11.19
N ILE A 96 -9.60 19.37 10.90
CA ILE A 96 -10.62 19.82 11.86
C ILE A 96 -11.74 18.76 11.93
N PRO A 97 -12.14 18.28 13.13
CA PRO A 97 -13.23 17.32 13.28
C PRO A 97 -14.57 17.83 12.72
N ASP A 98 -15.37 16.96 12.11
CA ASP A 98 -16.71 17.33 11.62
C ASP A 98 -17.73 17.47 12.76
N LYS A 99 -17.48 16.79 13.89
CA LYS A 99 -18.21 16.96 15.16
C LYS A 99 -17.29 17.59 16.20
N PRO A 100 -17.77 18.44 17.11
CA PRO A 100 -16.92 19.12 18.09
C PRO A 100 -15.96 18.17 18.82
N GLY A 101 -14.66 18.33 18.57
CA GLY A 101 -13.58 17.65 19.29
C GLY A 101 -13.40 16.15 19.07
N ARG A 102 -14.04 15.54 18.05
CA ARG A 102 -13.94 14.07 17.83
C ARG A 102 -13.79 13.65 16.37
N PHE A 103 -12.72 12.92 16.07
CA PHE A 103 -12.63 12.06 14.87
C PHE A 103 -13.06 10.64 15.21
N LEU A 104 -13.78 10.01 14.27
CA LEU A 104 -14.14 8.61 14.33
C LEU A 104 -13.89 8.00 12.95
N CYS A 105 -12.98 7.04 12.89
CA CYS A 105 -12.47 6.47 11.65
C CYS A 105 -12.96 5.04 11.50
N LYS A 106 -13.62 4.77 10.37
CA LYS A 106 -14.15 3.43 10.06
C LYS A 106 -13.07 2.55 9.46
N SER A 107 -13.30 1.25 9.44
CA SER A 107 -12.43 0.30 8.73
C SER A 107 -12.20 0.66 7.25
N SER A 108 -13.26 1.13 6.57
CA SER A 108 -13.16 1.60 5.18
C SER A 108 -12.29 2.84 5.02
N ASP A 109 -12.19 3.67 6.06
CA ASP A 109 -11.40 4.89 6.04
C ASP A 109 -9.91 4.55 6.15
N LEU A 110 -9.52 3.60 7.01
CA LEU A 110 -8.13 3.10 7.14
C LEU A 110 -7.56 2.44 5.87
N LEU A 111 -8.42 2.00 4.96
CA LEU A 111 -8.05 1.31 3.72
C LEU A 111 -8.15 2.24 2.50
N ARG A 112 -8.53 3.49 2.70
CA ARG A 112 -8.78 4.47 1.64
C ARG A 112 -7.47 4.95 1.00
N LEU A 113 -7.45 4.96 -0.33
CA LEU A 113 -6.30 5.37 -1.14
C LEU A 113 -6.49 6.72 -1.81
N THR A 114 -7.74 7.06 -2.16
CA THR A 114 -8.10 8.29 -2.87
C THR A 114 -9.31 8.93 -2.22
N ALA A 115 -9.41 10.25 -2.39
CA ALA A 115 -10.55 11.03 -1.97
C ALA A 115 -11.35 11.46 -3.19
N LYS A 116 -12.67 11.47 -3.06
CA LYS A 116 -13.55 12.08 -4.07
C LYS A 116 -13.28 13.58 -4.15
N GLU A 117 -13.48 14.14 -5.33
CA GLU A 117 -13.38 15.59 -5.52
C GLU A 117 -14.36 16.31 -4.59
N GLY A 118 -13.89 17.37 -3.93
CA GLY A 118 -14.68 18.12 -2.94
C GLY A 118 -14.86 17.46 -1.57
N ASP A 119 -14.56 16.17 -1.39
CA ASP A 119 -14.76 15.47 -0.10
C ASP A 119 -13.58 15.68 0.87
N GLN A 120 -13.69 16.70 1.71
CA GLN A 120 -12.65 17.08 2.67
C GLN A 120 -12.44 16.02 3.77
N ARG A 121 -13.48 15.28 4.16
CA ARG A 121 -13.35 14.20 5.15
C ARG A 121 -12.47 13.09 4.58
N GLN A 122 -12.77 12.64 3.36
CA GLN A 122 -11.95 11.61 2.70
C GLN A 122 -10.51 12.06 2.45
N ARG A 123 -10.27 13.35 2.16
CA ARG A 123 -8.90 13.89 2.02
C ARG A 123 -8.10 13.73 3.31
N LYS A 124 -8.69 14.12 4.46
CA LYS A 124 -8.06 13.96 5.78
C LYS A 124 -7.76 12.49 6.09
N GLU A 125 -8.69 11.57 5.82
CA GLU A 125 -8.47 10.13 6.02
C GLU A 125 -7.31 9.59 5.15
N VAL A 126 -7.24 10.00 3.88
CA VAL A 126 -6.15 9.61 2.98
C VAL A 126 -4.80 10.16 3.45
N GLU A 127 -4.76 11.41 3.91
CA GLU A 127 -3.56 12.04 4.47
C GLU A 127 -3.10 11.33 5.76
N ALA A 128 -4.04 10.98 6.66
CA ALA A 128 -3.75 10.23 7.87
C ALA A 128 -3.24 8.81 7.57
N ASN A 129 -3.84 8.11 6.61
CA ASN A 129 -3.32 6.81 6.14
C ASN A 129 -1.90 6.91 5.56
N ARG A 130 -1.65 7.97 4.79
CA ARG A 130 -0.35 8.24 4.19
C ARG A 130 0.70 8.54 5.27
N PHE A 131 0.34 9.36 6.26
CA PHE A 131 1.18 9.62 7.43
C PHE A 131 1.50 8.33 8.19
N ALA A 132 0.48 7.53 8.53
CA ALA A 132 0.65 6.27 9.26
C ALA A 132 1.57 5.30 8.51
N THR A 133 1.39 5.17 7.19
CA THR A 133 2.23 4.31 6.35
C THR A 133 3.67 4.78 6.33
N LEU A 134 3.91 6.08 6.08
CA LEU A 134 5.25 6.66 6.03
C LEU A 134 5.97 6.60 7.38
N LEU A 135 5.24 6.77 8.48
CA LEU A 135 5.79 6.70 9.83
C LEU A 135 6.14 5.27 10.22
N LEU A 136 5.22 4.32 10.02
CA LEU A 136 5.42 2.92 10.42
C LEU A 136 6.34 2.18 9.46
N MET A 137 6.43 2.59 8.20
CA MET A 137 7.36 2.05 7.20
C MET A 137 8.17 3.16 6.53
N PRO A 138 9.16 3.77 7.24
CA PRO A 138 9.97 4.86 6.70
C PRO A 138 10.63 4.50 5.36
N PRO A 139 10.49 5.30 4.29
CA PRO A 139 10.95 4.92 2.94
C PRO A 139 12.44 4.61 2.82
N HIS A 140 13.30 5.18 3.67
CA HIS A 140 14.74 4.90 3.65
C HIS A 140 15.05 3.54 4.30
N LEU A 141 14.40 3.21 5.42
CA LEU A 141 14.53 1.90 6.09
C LEU A 141 13.90 0.80 5.26
N LEU A 142 12.73 1.06 4.67
CA LEU A 142 12.06 0.13 3.77
C LEU A 142 12.93 -0.21 2.56
N ARG A 143 13.55 0.80 1.91
CA ARG A 143 14.49 0.55 0.81
C ARG A 143 15.72 -0.24 1.26
N GLY A 144 16.26 0.04 2.44
CA GLY A 144 17.35 -0.76 3.02
C GLY A 144 16.96 -2.22 3.25
N ALA A 145 15.77 -2.47 3.81
CA ALA A 145 15.24 -3.81 4.03
C ALA A 145 15.01 -4.57 2.71
N MET A 146 14.59 -3.86 1.65
CA MET A 146 14.39 -4.46 0.33
C MET A 146 15.68 -4.65 -0.48
N ALA A 147 16.82 -4.10 -0.04
CA ALA A 147 18.07 -4.16 -0.82
C ALA A 147 18.58 -5.59 -1.05
N ALA A 148 18.24 -6.53 -0.16
CA ALA A 148 18.60 -7.93 -0.29
C ALA A 148 17.62 -8.74 -1.17
N PHE A 149 16.46 -8.17 -1.52
CA PHE A 149 15.46 -8.83 -2.34
C PHE A 149 15.85 -8.72 -3.81
N ARG A 150 16.11 -9.86 -4.45
CA ARG A 150 16.55 -9.91 -5.85
C ARG A 150 15.42 -9.61 -6.82
N GLU A 151 14.34 -10.39 -6.73
CA GLU A 151 13.19 -10.31 -7.62
C GLU A 151 11.89 -10.09 -6.80
N PRO A 152 10.83 -9.54 -7.42
CA PRO A 152 9.54 -9.42 -6.75
C PRO A 152 9.00 -10.77 -6.26
N ASP A 153 8.67 -10.86 -4.96
CA ASP A 153 8.07 -12.05 -4.36
C ASP A 153 7.15 -11.66 -3.20
N LEU A 154 6.00 -12.32 -3.06
CA LEU A 154 5.05 -12.11 -1.97
C LEU A 154 5.61 -12.47 -0.59
N GLN A 155 6.59 -13.38 -0.52
CA GLN A 155 7.32 -13.67 0.72
C GLN A 155 8.02 -12.42 1.26
N HIS A 156 8.53 -11.54 0.38
CA HIS A 156 9.11 -10.27 0.80
C HIS A 156 8.08 -9.37 1.50
N VAL A 157 6.84 -9.34 0.99
CA VAL A 157 5.74 -8.61 1.64
C VAL A 157 5.46 -9.16 3.04
N LEU A 158 5.50 -10.49 3.22
CA LEU A 158 5.28 -11.12 4.53
C LEU A 158 6.41 -10.80 5.51
N VAL A 159 7.67 -10.83 5.04
CA VAL A 159 8.85 -10.45 5.83
C VAL A 159 8.74 -8.99 6.27
N LEU A 160 8.43 -8.07 5.34
CA LEU A 160 8.26 -6.65 5.65
C LEU A 160 7.08 -6.41 6.61
N ALA A 161 5.96 -7.11 6.45
CA ALA A 161 4.83 -6.99 7.36
C ALA A 161 5.21 -7.39 8.80
N ARG A 162 5.98 -8.47 8.94
CA ARG A 162 6.49 -8.93 10.24
C ARG A 162 7.48 -7.93 10.83
N ASP A 163 8.51 -7.56 10.06
CA ASP A 163 9.64 -6.77 10.56
C ASP A 163 9.22 -5.35 10.95
N PHE A 164 8.33 -4.73 10.17
CA PHE A 164 7.77 -3.42 10.49
C PHE A 164 6.55 -3.47 11.44
N ALA A 165 6.10 -4.67 11.82
CA ALA A 165 4.89 -4.91 12.62
C ALA A 165 3.65 -4.16 12.06
N VAL A 166 3.37 -4.38 10.78
CA VAL A 166 2.21 -3.81 10.07
C VAL A 166 1.37 -4.91 9.41
N GLY A 167 0.13 -4.58 9.03
CA GLY A 167 -0.70 -5.50 8.28
C GLY A 167 -0.10 -5.85 6.91
N LYS A 168 -0.31 -7.08 6.43
CA LYS A 168 0.19 -7.55 5.11
C LYS A 168 -0.19 -6.61 3.97
N GLU A 169 -1.38 -6.03 4.03
CA GLU A 169 -1.88 -5.11 3.01
C GLU A 169 -1.17 -3.74 3.04
N VAL A 170 -0.83 -3.24 4.24
CA VAL A 170 0.00 -2.02 4.40
C VAL A 170 1.39 -2.27 3.83
N ALA A 171 1.99 -3.42 4.17
CA ALA A 171 3.27 -3.83 3.61
C ALA A 171 3.21 -4.01 2.09
N ALA A 172 2.15 -4.62 1.55
CA ALA A 172 1.96 -4.83 0.11
C ALA A 172 1.91 -3.49 -0.65
N ARG A 173 1.14 -2.53 -0.12
CA ARG A 173 1.04 -1.18 -0.68
C ARG A 173 2.41 -0.49 -0.70
N ALA A 174 3.11 -0.50 0.44
CA ALA A 174 4.43 0.13 0.56
C ALA A 174 5.46 -0.57 -0.34
N TYR A 175 5.44 -1.90 -0.39
CA TYR A 175 6.28 -2.70 -1.28
C TYR A 175 6.10 -2.25 -2.72
N VAL A 176 4.87 -2.28 -3.25
CA VAL A 176 4.57 -1.85 -4.63
C VAL A 176 4.99 -0.39 -4.90
N GLN A 177 4.79 0.50 -3.94
CA GLN A 177 5.10 1.93 -4.10
C GLN A 177 6.61 2.21 -4.19
N TYR A 178 7.44 1.43 -3.48
CA TYR A 178 8.88 1.66 -3.36
C TYR A 178 9.75 0.59 -4.04
N HIS A 179 9.13 -0.40 -4.70
CA HIS A 179 9.84 -1.41 -5.47
C HIS A 179 10.41 -0.82 -6.77
N PRO A 180 11.64 -1.17 -7.18
CA PRO A 180 12.23 -0.67 -8.42
C PRO A 180 11.58 -1.25 -9.68
N GLU A 181 11.09 -2.49 -9.61
CA GLU A 181 10.41 -3.13 -10.74
C GLU A 181 8.94 -2.70 -10.93
N ARG A 182 8.44 -2.92 -12.15
CA ARG A 182 7.04 -2.72 -12.53
C ARG A 182 6.18 -3.85 -11.97
N ILE A 183 5.63 -3.61 -10.79
CA ILE A 183 4.74 -4.56 -10.13
C ILE A 183 3.39 -3.95 -9.78
N ALA A 184 2.42 -4.85 -9.61
CA ALA A 184 1.14 -4.61 -8.97
C ALA A 184 0.81 -5.74 -7.98
N ILE A 185 0.06 -5.44 -6.93
CA ILE A 185 -0.52 -6.44 -6.03
C ILE A 185 -2.03 -6.23 -5.98
N VAL A 186 -2.77 -7.26 -6.35
CA VAL A 186 -4.23 -7.31 -6.25
C VAL A 186 -4.60 -8.04 -4.96
N VAL A 187 -5.44 -7.42 -4.14
CA VAL A 187 -6.02 -8.05 -2.95
C VAL A 187 -7.38 -8.60 -3.35
N ALA A 188 -7.55 -9.91 -3.22
CA ALA A 188 -8.81 -10.60 -3.44
C ALA A 188 -9.42 -11.07 -2.11
N GLY A 189 -10.74 -11.12 -2.04
CA GLY A 189 -11.49 -11.64 -0.89
C GLY A 189 -12.71 -12.38 -1.39
N LYS A 190 -12.86 -13.64 -1.00
CA LYS A 190 -13.96 -14.52 -1.44
C LYS A 190 -14.10 -14.55 -2.98
N GLY A 191 -12.98 -14.66 -3.69
CA GLY A 191 -12.93 -14.70 -5.15
C GLY A 191 -13.21 -13.38 -5.87
N ARG A 192 -13.34 -12.25 -5.14
CA ARG A 192 -13.56 -10.92 -5.73
C ARG A 192 -12.43 -9.95 -5.42
N VAL A 193 -12.09 -9.13 -6.40
CA VAL A 193 -11.11 -8.05 -6.26
C VAL A 193 -11.60 -7.05 -5.22
N GLN A 194 -10.79 -6.78 -4.21
CA GLN A 194 -11.07 -5.84 -3.13
C GLN A 194 -10.31 -4.53 -3.35
N ARG A 195 -9.02 -4.61 -3.72
CA ARG A 195 -8.12 -3.48 -3.99
C ARG A 195 -7.05 -3.88 -5.00
N CYS A 196 -6.48 -2.88 -5.66
CA CYS A 196 -5.32 -3.01 -6.53
C CYS A 196 -4.30 -1.94 -6.15
N TYR A 197 -3.07 -2.37 -5.86
CA TYR A 197 -1.91 -1.50 -5.70
C TYR A 197 -1.04 -1.66 -6.93
N ARG A 198 -0.61 -0.57 -7.55
CA ARG A 198 0.28 -0.62 -8.70
C ARG A 198 1.37 0.44 -8.61
N SER A 199 2.56 0.09 -9.10
CA SER A 199 3.60 1.09 -9.36
C SER A 199 3.13 2.05 -10.45
N LEU A 200 3.67 3.28 -10.46
CA LEU A 200 3.24 4.33 -11.40
C LEU A 200 3.39 3.89 -12.87
N SER A 201 4.45 3.17 -13.17
CA SER A 201 4.79 2.64 -14.50
C SER A 201 4.13 1.30 -14.84
N PHE A 202 3.36 0.71 -13.93
CA PHE A 202 2.58 -0.49 -14.23
C PHE A 202 1.24 -0.08 -14.87
N PRO A 203 0.78 -0.75 -15.95
CA PRO A 203 -0.48 -0.44 -16.62
C PRO A 203 -1.69 -0.48 -15.69
N ASP A 204 -2.80 0.15 -16.06
CA ASP A 204 -4.01 0.02 -15.27
C ASP A 204 -4.53 -1.42 -15.28
N ILE A 205 -4.92 -1.88 -14.09
CA ILE A 205 -5.53 -3.20 -13.89
C ILE A 205 -6.99 -3.11 -14.34
N ILE A 206 -7.36 -3.90 -15.34
CA ILE A 206 -8.70 -3.83 -15.96
C ILE A 206 -9.79 -4.43 -15.05
N CYS A 207 -9.43 -5.32 -14.13
CA CYS A 207 -10.39 -5.87 -13.17
C CYS A 207 -10.64 -4.89 -12.02
N GLY A 208 -11.75 -4.15 -12.13
CA GLY A 208 -12.18 -3.21 -11.11
C GLY A 208 -12.53 -3.85 -9.76
N VAL A 209 -12.53 -3.04 -8.71
CA VAL A 209 -12.98 -3.44 -7.37
C VAL A 209 -14.41 -3.99 -7.44
N GLY A 210 -14.63 -5.14 -6.81
CA GLY A 210 -15.91 -5.86 -6.79
C GLY A 210 -16.02 -6.94 -7.87
N SER A 211 -15.23 -6.88 -8.95
CA SER A 211 -15.22 -7.90 -10.00
C SER A 211 -14.68 -9.24 -9.50
N SER A 212 -15.09 -10.34 -10.13
CA SER A 212 -14.50 -11.65 -9.87
C SER A 212 -13.03 -11.67 -10.30
N VAL A 213 -12.20 -12.40 -9.56
CA VAL A 213 -10.83 -12.69 -10.01
C VAL A 213 -10.92 -13.47 -11.33
N PRO A 214 -10.21 -13.04 -12.39
CA PRO A 214 -10.35 -13.64 -13.71
C PRO A 214 -10.10 -15.15 -13.75
N THR A 215 -10.82 -15.87 -14.61
CA THR A 215 -10.71 -17.34 -14.75
C THR A 215 -9.33 -17.81 -15.22
N GLY A 216 -8.59 -16.96 -15.94
CA GLY A 216 -7.23 -17.24 -16.40
C GLY A 216 -6.13 -16.96 -15.37
N SER A 217 -6.47 -16.49 -14.16
CA SER A 217 -5.49 -16.25 -13.08
C SER A 217 -5.07 -17.58 -12.43
N LEU A 218 -3.80 -17.63 -12.01
CA LEU A 218 -3.23 -18.65 -11.13
C LEU A 218 -4.05 -18.84 -9.85
N TYR A 219 -4.78 -17.81 -9.42
CA TYR A 219 -5.71 -17.87 -8.30
C TYR A 219 -6.78 -18.96 -8.48
N GLN A 220 -7.19 -19.22 -9.73
CA GLN A 220 -8.25 -20.16 -10.09
C GLN A 220 -7.71 -21.52 -10.53
N SER A 221 -6.47 -21.58 -11.05
CA SER A 221 -5.97 -22.75 -11.79
C SER A 221 -5.16 -23.74 -10.97
N THR A 222 -4.69 -23.37 -9.78
CA THR A 222 -3.76 -24.19 -8.98
C THR A 222 -4.36 -24.54 -7.61
N PRO A 223 -4.11 -25.76 -7.06
CA PRO A 223 -4.41 -26.06 -5.67
C PRO A 223 -3.52 -25.20 -4.75
N LEU A 224 -4.01 -24.01 -4.41
CA LEU A 224 -3.35 -23.09 -3.50
C LEU A 224 -3.37 -23.63 -2.08
N ARG A 225 -2.21 -23.57 -1.40
CA ARG A 225 -2.11 -23.89 0.02
C ARG A 225 -2.25 -22.62 0.85
N PRO A 226 -3.15 -22.57 1.84
CA PRO A 226 -3.25 -21.42 2.73
C PRO A 226 -1.92 -21.11 3.43
N ASN A 227 -1.59 -19.83 3.50
CA ASN A 227 -0.38 -19.25 4.07
C ASN A 227 0.93 -19.69 3.40
N VAL A 228 0.89 -20.19 2.17
CA VAL A 228 2.07 -20.49 1.36
C VAL A 228 1.92 -19.75 0.04
N ALA A 229 2.96 -19.02 -0.37
CA ALA A 229 2.96 -18.41 -1.70
C ALA A 229 3.16 -19.51 -2.75
N SER A 230 2.42 -19.43 -3.86
CA SER A 230 2.67 -20.28 -5.01
C SER A 230 4.06 -19.99 -5.60
N ASP A 231 4.51 -20.88 -6.48
CA ASP A 231 5.56 -20.54 -7.42
C ASP A 231 5.10 -19.37 -8.31
N ILE A 232 6.08 -18.63 -8.81
CA ILE A 232 5.86 -17.58 -9.81
C ILE A 232 5.64 -18.27 -11.16
N ALA A 233 4.54 -17.95 -11.84
CA ALA A 233 4.21 -18.53 -13.14
C ALA A 233 3.86 -17.44 -14.16
N ALA A 234 4.21 -17.66 -15.42
CA ALA A 234 3.77 -16.78 -16.51
C ALA A 234 2.25 -16.85 -16.67
N CYS A 235 1.61 -15.72 -16.95
CA CYS A 235 0.18 -15.64 -17.21
C CYS A 235 -0.12 -14.79 -18.45
N ILE A 236 -1.34 -14.93 -18.98
CA ILE A 236 -1.80 -14.17 -20.14
C ILE A 236 -2.04 -12.72 -19.71
N PRO A 237 -1.34 -11.72 -20.28
CA PRO A 237 -1.44 -10.33 -19.81
C PRO A 237 -2.85 -9.73 -19.94
N ASP A 238 -3.58 -10.07 -21.00
CA ASP A 238 -4.95 -9.62 -21.30
C ASP A 238 -5.97 -9.93 -20.19
N VAL A 239 -5.61 -10.81 -19.27
CA VAL A 239 -6.43 -11.17 -18.10
C VAL A 239 -6.40 -10.06 -17.04
N TRP A 240 -5.31 -9.30 -16.97
CA TRP A 240 -5.05 -8.31 -15.90
C TRP A 240 -4.91 -6.89 -16.41
N ILE A 241 -4.39 -6.68 -17.62
CA ILE A 241 -4.10 -5.36 -18.19
C ILE A 241 -4.65 -5.25 -19.62
N ASP A 242 -4.93 -4.01 -20.05
CA ASP A 242 -5.30 -3.75 -21.43
C ASP A 242 -4.04 -3.77 -22.33
N VAL A 243 -3.94 -4.80 -23.17
CA VAL A 243 -2.85 -4.94 -24.14
C VAL A 243 -3.30 -4.32 -25.46
N LYS A 244 -2.71 -3.17 -25.81
CA LYS A 244 -2.97 -2.54 -27.12
C LYS A 244 -2.52 -3.49 -28.24
N ARG A 245 -3.42 -3.76 -29.19
CA ARG A 245 -3.25 -4.73 -30.30
C ARG A 245 -2.01 -4.49 -31.18
N ASP A 246 -1.48 -3.27 -31.16
CA ASP A 246 -0.41 -2.84 -32.06
C ASP A 246 0.99 -2.99 -31.42
N LEU A 247 1.06 -3.40 -30.16
CA LEU A 247 2.29 -3.61 -29.40
C LEU A 247 2.45 -5.10 -29.05
N ARG A 248 3.71 -5.59 -29.05
CA ARG A 248 4.03 -6.93 -28.55
C ARG A 248 3.55 -7.06 -27.11
N ALA A 249 2.74 -8.08 -26.82
CA ALA A 249 2.23 -8.32 -25.48
C ALA A 249 3.40 -8.46 -24.48
N PRO A 250 3.39 -7.72 -23.36
CA PRO A 250 4.47 -7.81 -22.38
C PRO A 250 4.46 -9.18 -21.70
N SER A 251 5.60 -9.66 -21.23
CA SER A 251 5.62 -10.86 -20.39
C SER A 251 5.13 -10.49 -18.99
N LEU A 252 4.08 -11.19 -18.54
CA LEU A 252 3.47 -10.99 -17.23
C LEU A 252 3.60 -12.28 -16.42
N TYR A 253 4.05 -12.13 -15.18
CA TYR A 253 4.16 -13.22 -14.22
C TYR A 253 3.25 -12.95 -13.04
N GLU A 254 2.75 -14.03 -12.46
CA GLU A 254 1.81 -14.03 -11.37
C GLU A 254 2.31 -14.92 -10.23
N GLN A 255 2.07 -14.45 -9.00
CA GLN A 255 2.27 -15.24 -7.79
C GLN A 255 1.07 -15.04 -6.87
N VAL A 256 0.60 -16.10 -6.23
CA VAL A 256 -0.59 -16.04 -5.37
C VAL A 256 -0.27 -16.49 -3.96
N TYR A 257 -0.69 -15.70 -2.98
CA TYR A 257 -0.64 -16.03 -1.56
C TYR A 257 -2.07 -16.06 -0.99
N LEU A 258 -2.60 -17.26 -0.76
CA LEU A 258 -3.92 -17.47 -0.16
C LEU A 258 -3.83 -17.41 1.37
N GLN A 259 -4.78 -16.73 2.01
CA GLN A 259 -4.90 -16.64 3.46
C GLN A 259 -6.03 -17.54 3.98
N GLN A 260 -5.91 -18.01 5.22
CA GLN A 260 -6.92 -18.86 5.87
C GLN A 260 -8.32 -18.23 5.95
N ASN A 261 -8.41 -16.90 5.99
CA ASN A 261 -9.68 -16.17 6.07
C ASN A 261 -10.36 -15.94 4.70
N GLY A 262 -9.88 -16.59 3.64
CA GLY A 262 -10.45 -16.48 2.29
C GLY A 262 -10.05 -15.22 1.51
N PHE A 263 -9.08 -14.45 2.03
CA PHE A 263 -8.40 -13.39 1.29
C PHE A 263 -7.16 -13.92 0.58
N ALA A 264 -6.73 -13.26 -0.48
CA ALA A 264 -5.47 -13.55 -1.15
C ALA A 264 -4.77 -12.27 -1.62
N MET A 265 -3.45 -12.34 -1.75
CA MET A 265 -2.65 -11.36 -2.48
C MET A 265 -2.18 -12.01 -3.77
N ILE A 266 -2.30 -11.29 -4.87
CA ILE A 266 -1.88 -11.72 -6.21
C ILE A 266 -0.86 -10.70 -6.69
N LEU A 267 0.42 -11.08 -6.73
CA LEU A 267 1.49 -10.27 -7.27
C LEU A 267 1.51 -10.43 -8.78
N LEU A 268 1.60 -9.32 -9.49
CA LEU A 268 1.76 -9.22 -10.93
C LEU A 268 3.07 -8.51 -11.21
N ARG A 269 3.95 -9.16 -11.98
CA ARG A 269 5.25 -8.63 -12.38
C ARG A 269 5.30 -8.51 -13.89
N LEU A 270 5.52 -7.29 -14.36
CA LEU A 270 5.69 -7.01 -15.78
C LEU A 270 7.18 -6.97 -16.10
N GLU A 271 7.65 -7.94 -16.88
CA GLU A 271 9.03 -7.91 -17.37
C GLU A 271 9.19 -6.77 -18.39
N PRO A 272 10.36 -6.11 -18.39
CA PRO A 272 10.67 -5.19 -19.46
C PRO A 272 10.72 -5.91 -20.80
N VAL A 273 9.89 -5.44 -21.74
CA VAL A 273 10.10 -5.72 -23.16
C VAL A 273 11.51 -5.20 -23.47
N PRO A 274 12.47 -6.07 -23.87
CA PRO A 274 13.77 -5.61 -24.29
C PRO A 274 13.59 -4.54 -25.37
N GLU A 275 14.28 -3.42 -25.27
CA GLU A 275 14.29 -2.48 -26.40
C GLU A 275 14.88 -3.22 -27.58
N GLU A 276 14.05 -3.51 -28.59
CA GLU A 276 14.55 -4.02 -29.85
C GLU A 276 15.56 -3.01 -30.37
N THR A 277 16.78 -3.48 -30.59
CA THR A 277 17.80 -2.71 -31.28
C THR A 277 17.25 -2.25 -32.62
N ALA A 278 17.72 -1.12 -33.15
CA ALA A 278 17.29 -0.65 -34.46
C ALA A 278 17.51 -1.69 -35.58
N ALA A 279 18.38 -2.68 -35.36
CA ALA A 279 18.59 -3.83 -36.23
C ALA A 279 17.45 -4.86 -36.16
N GLU A 280 16.96 -5.18 -34.95
CA GLU A 280 15.85 -6.12 -34.74
C GLU A 280 14.53 -5.57 -35.29
N ARG A 281 14.26 -4.28 -35.12
CA ARG A 281 13.09 -3.61 -35.73
C ARG A 281 13.11 -3.69 -37.26
N ARG A 282 14.28 -3.47 -37.88
CA ARG A 282 14.44 -3.58 -39.35
C ARG A 282 14.29 -5.02 -39.85
N LEU A 283 14.69 -6.00 -39.05
CA LEU A 283 14.52 -7.41 -39.39
C LEU A 283 13.05 -7.83 -39.32
N ASP A 284 12.30 -7.38 -38.31
CA ASP A 284 10.87 -7.69 -38.17
C ASP A 284 10.02 -6.97 -39.24
N GLU A 285 10.32 -5.71 -39.56
CA GLU A 285 9.73 -4.98 -40.70
C GLU A 285 10.07 -5.66 -42.03
N GLY A 286 11.32 -6.10 -42.22
CA GLY A 286 11.77 -6.83 -43.41
C GLY A 286 11.09 -8.20 -43.57
N TRP A 287 10.77 -8.86 -42.45
CA TRP A 287 9.98 -10.10 -42.43
C TRP A 287 8.53 -9.83 -42.83
N ARG A 288 7.87 -8.84 -42.22
CA ARG A 288 6.48 -8.47 -42.52
C ARG A 288 6.25 -8.13 -43.99
N HIS A 289 7.21 -7.46 -44.64
CA HIS A 289 7.13 -7.14 -46.07
C HIS A 289 7.36 -8.34 -47.00
N ARG A 290 8.17 -9.33 -46.63
CA ARG A 290 8.46 -10.51 -47.47
C ARG A 290 7.29 -11.50 -47.57
N PHE A 291 6.41 -11.55 -46.58
CA PHE A 291 5.25 -12.46 -46.61
C PHE A 291 3.99 -11.85 -47.25
N HIS A 292 3.94 -10.53 -47.49
CA HIS A 292 2.85 -9.88 -48.21
C HIS A 292 3.07 -9.80 -49.73
N SER A 293 4.28 -10.05 -50.24
CA SER A 293 4.58 -9.99 -51.67
C SER A 293 4.48 -11.34 -52.42
N GLY A 294 4.05 -12.42 -51.76
CA GLY A 294 4.06 -13.78 -52.31
C GLY A 294 2.71 -14.34 -52.78
N ARG A 295 1.63 -13.53 -52.82
CA ARG A 295 0.34 -13.94 -53.40
C ARG A 295 -0.08 -12.97 -54.50
N ARG A 296 0.43 -13.19 -55.70
CA ARG A 296 -0.23 -12.83 -56.96
C ARG A 296 -0.20 -14.05 -57.87
#